data_AF-A0A929HXI2-F1
#
_entry.id   AF-A0A929HXI2-F1
#
_cell.length_a   1.000
_cell.length_b   1.000
_cell.length_c   1.000
_cell.angle_alpha   90.00
_cell.angle_beta   90.00
_cell.angle_gamma   90.00
#
_symmetry.space_group_name_H-M   'P 1'
#
loop_
_entity.id
_entity.type
_entity.pdbx_description
1 polymer ?
#
loop_
_entity_poly.entity_id
_entity_poly.type
_entity_poly.pdbx_seq_one_letter_code
_entity_poly.pdbx_strand_id
1 'polypeptide(L)'
;MIDLHTHSLFSDGDLLPSELVRRLEDIDYSCVAITDHVDSSNLDFVITRLVKVARDLNQKQSVKVIPGAEITHVHPELIGPLVGQARELGAEIVIVHGETIVEPVAEGTNRAAILSDVDILAHPGLITVEDIKMAAERGVYLEISARHGHCFTNGYIARLAKEFGAKLVLNSDAHSPHDLMTRQFAQMVAHGTGLGENALEEMLGNSRDLISKCIGISIPL
;
A
#
# COMPACT_ATOMS: atom_id res chain seq x y z
N MET A 1 7.50 -2.41 12.91
CA MET A 1 6.51 -2.77 11.86
C MET A 1 6.60 -1.79 10.70
N ILE A 2 6.16 -2.19 9.50
CA ILE A 2 6.06 -1.33 8.30
C ILE A 2 4.66 -1.51 7.72
N ASP A 3 4.06 -0.43 7.24
CA ASP A 3 2.78 -0.44 6.55
C ASP A 3 2.75 0.63 5.47
N LEU A 4 2.45 0.22 4.24
CA LEU A 4 2.57 1.06 3.06
C LEU A 4 1.20 1.43 2.47
N HIS A 5 0.11 1.17 3.19
CA HIS A 5 -1.24 1.53 2.80
C HIS A 5 -2.04 1.96 4.03
N THR A 6 -2.13 3.28 4.25
CA THR A 6 -2.90 3.89 5.35
C THR A 6 -3.51 5.23 4.92
N HIS A 7 -4.61 5.62 5.56
CA HIS A 7 -5.42 6.78 5.19
C HIS A 7 -5.48 7.81 6.31
N SER A 8 -5.76 9.05 5.92
CA SER A 8 -5.88 10.19 6.82
C SER A 8 -7.10 11.05 6.48
N LEU A 9 -7.28 12.15 7.23
CA LEU A 9 -8.34 13.13 6.98
C LEU A 9 -8.20 13.88 5.63
N PHE A 10 -7.17 13.61 4.84
CA PHE A 10 -7.09 14.16 3.48
C PHE A 10 -7.95 13.39 2.47
N SER A 11 -8.44 12.21 2.84
CA SER A 11 -9.48 11.49 2.12
C SER A 11 -10.57 11.01 3.07
N ASP A 12 -10.58 9.74 3.44
CA ASP A 12 -11.65 9.07 4.20
C ASP A 12 -11.14 8.39 5.48
N GLY A 13 -9.90 8.66 5.88
CA GLY A 13 -9.39 8.29 7.20
C GLY A 13 -9.88 9.21 8.32
N ASP A 14 -10.01 8.66 9.52
CA ASP A 14 -10.51 9.34 10.72
C ASP A 14 -9.46 10.24 11.40
N LEU A 15 -8.18 10.11 11.01
CA LEU A 15 -7.06 10.68 11.75
C LEU A 15 -6.29 11.73 10.96
N LEU A 16 -5.81 12.78 11.65
CA LEU A 16 -4.79 13.65 11.07
C LEU A 16 -3.50 12.84 10.85
N PRO A 17 -2.68 13.18 9.83
CA PRO A 17 -1.38 12.53 9.62
C PRO A 17 -0.50 12.49 10.88
N SER A 18 -0.42 13.59 11.64
CA SER A 18 0.35 13.63 12.89
C SER A 18 -0.20 12.69 13.97
N GLU A 19 -1.52 12.53 14.07
CA GLU A 19 -2.14 11.63 15.05
C GLU A 19 -1.94 10.17 14.66
N LEU A 20 -2.14 9.84 13.39
CA LEU A 20 -1.86 8.51 12.83
C LEU A 20 -0.42 8.10 13.16
N VAL A 21 0.56 8.94 12.81
CA VAL A 21 1.99 8.65 13.03
C VAL A 21 2.31 8.53 14.52
N ARG A 22 1.73 9.37 15.39
CA ARG A 22 1.93 9.23 16.85
C ARG A 22 1.41 7.90 17.38
N ARG A 23 0.27 7.42 16.90
CA ARG A 23 -0.28 6.10 17.31
C ARG A 23 0.61 4.96 16.84
N LEU A 24 1.11 5.03 15.62
CA LEU A 24 2.03 4.04 15.06
C LEU A 24 3.37 4.00 15.81
N GLU A 25 3.86 5.16 16.25
CA GLU A 25 5.05 5.26 17.12
C GLU A 25 4.82 4.56 18.47
N ASP A 26 3.60 4.59 19.00
CA ASP A 26 3.24 3.92 20.26
C ASP A 26 3.21 2.39 20.17
N ILE A 27 3.09 1.84 18.95
CA ILE A 27 3.04 0.41 18.67
C ILE A 27 4.26 -0.07 17.86
N ASP A 28 5.40 0.62 17.99
CA ASP A 28 6.71 0.25 17.46
C ASP A 28 6.77 0.09 15.93
N TYR A 29 6.10 0.98 15.20
CA TYR A 29 6.33 1.11 13.77
C TYR A 29 7.66 1.81 13.49
N SER A 30 8.35 1.35 12.44
CA SER A 30 9.55 2.02 11.92
C SER A 30 9.23 2.87 10.70
N CYS A 31 8.17 2.53 9.95
CA CYS A 31 7.78 3.25 8.75
C CYS A 31 6.29 3.14 8.45
N VAL A 32 5.72 4.20 7.88
CA VAL A 32 4.37 4.24 7.33
C VAL A 32 4.35 5.01 6.01
N ALA A 33 3.60 4.54 5.03
CA ALA A 33 3.15 5.37 3.92
C ALA A 33 1.71 5.82 4.15
N ILE A 34 1.47 7.12 4.00
CA ILE A 34 0.12 7.68 3.99
C ILE A 34 -0.27 7.84 2.54
N THR A 35 -1.28 7.09 2.12
CA THR A 35 -1.69 6.87 0.73
C THR A 35 -3.17 7.18 0.58
N ASP A 36 -3.58 8.36 1.04
CA ASP A 36 -4.96 8.84 0.93
C ASP A 36 -5.53 8.64 -0.49
N HIS A 37 -6.83 8.34 -0.55
CA HIS A 37 -7.55 8.19 -1.81
C HIS A 37 -7.48 9.47 -2.67
N VAL A 38 -7.09 9.31 -3.93
CA VAL A 38 -7.01 10.39 -4.90
C VAL A 38 -7.60 10.03 -6.27
N ASP A 39 -8.13 11.05 -6.92
CA ASP A 39 -8.48 11.07 -8.33
C ASP A 39 -8.08 12.42 -8.95
N SER A 40 -8.55 12.70 -10.17
CA SER A 40 -8.26 13.99 -10.84
C SER A 40 -8.72 15.25 -10.09
N SER A 41 -9.58 15.13 -9.06
CA SER A 41 -10.18 16.26 -8.37
C SER A 41 -9.37 16.80 -7.20
N ASN A 42 -8.58 15.94 -6.53
CA ASN A 42 -7.94 16.25 -5.25
C ASN A 42 -6.44 15.93 -5.19
N LEU A 43 -5.89 15.28 -6.21
CA LEU A 43 -4.53 14.72 -6.19
C LEU A 43 -3.45 15.77 -5.89
N ASP A 44 -3.55 16.99 -6.44
CA ASP A 44 -2.63 18.10 -6.13
C ASP A 44 -2.77 18.58 -4.68
N PHE A 45 -4.00 18.61 -4.18
CA PHE A 45 -4.29 19.04 -2.82
C PHE A 45 -3.69 18.07 -1.79
N VAL A 46 -3.94 16.77 -1.97
CA VAL A 46 -3.58 15.72 -1.04
C VAL A 46 -2.07 15.52 -1.00
N ILE A 47 -1.44 15.26 -2.15
CA ILE A 47 -0.03 14.87 -2.21
C ILE A 47 0.87 16.00 -1.72
N THR A 48 0.65 17.24 -2.17
CA THR A 48 1.51 18.37 -1.77
C THR A 48 1.46 18.64 -0.26
N ARG A 49 0.31 18.38 0.38
CA ARG A 49 0.15 18.50 1.85
C ARG A 49 0.78 17.32 2.58
N LEU A 50 0.65 16.10 2.06
CA LEU A 50 1.34 14.92 2.59
C LEU A 50 2.86 15.10 2.55
N VAL A 51 3.42 15.59 1.43
CA VAL A 51 4.86 15.89 1.33
C VAL A 51 5.29 16.91 2.39
N LYS A 52 4.48 17.95 2.62
CA LYS A 52 4.78 18.96 3.64
C LYS A 52 4.78 18.36 5.05
N VAL A 53 3.73 17.64 5.44
CA VAL A 53 3.64 17.08 6.80
C VAL A 53 4.67 15.96 7.00
N ALA A 54 4.93 15.11 6.00
CA ALA A 54 5.96 14.09 6.06
C ALA A 54 7.35 14.69 6.32
N ARG A 55 7.67 15.85 5.70
CA ARG A 55 8.92 16.58 5.97
C ARG A 55 9.03 17.02 7.44
N ASP A 56 7.95 17.53 8.01
CA ASP A 56 7.94 18.03 9.39
C ASP A 56 8.05 16.86 10.39
N LEU A 57 7.28 15.79 10.19
CA LEU A 57 7.27 14.62 11.09
C LEU A 57 8.58 13.83 11.03
N ASN A 58 9.15 13.64 9.85
CA ASN A 58 10.42 12.93 9.67
C ASN A 58 11.62 13.61 10.36
N GLN A 59 11.50 14.88 10.76
CA GLN A 59 12.54 15.58 11.53
C GLN A 59 12.39 15.39 13.04
N LYS A 60 11.24 14.92 13.51
CA LYS A 60 10.83 15.00 14.92
C LYS A 60 10.40 13.66 15.53
N GLN A 61 10.02 12.69 14.72
CA GLN A 61 9.51 11.39 15.16
C GLN A 61 10.39 10.23 14.67
N SER A 62 10.26 9.08 15.35
CA SER A 62 11.02 7.88 15.02
C SER A 62 10.44 7.10 13.84
N VAL A 63 9.13 7.19 13.60
CA VAL A 63 8.46 6.55 12.47
C VAL A 63 8.75 7.34 11.20
N LYS A 64 9.35 6.69 10.21
CA LYS A 64 9.55 7.26 8.88
C LYS A 64 8.22 7.36 8.14
N VAL A 65 7.79 8.57 7.82
CA VAL A 65 6.60 8.86 7.02
C VAL A 65 6.97 8.98 5.54
N ILE A 66 6.29 8.24 4.68
CA ILE A 66 6.40 8.29 3.22
C ILE A 66 5.12 8.94 2.67
N PRO A 67 5.20 10.10 1.99
CA PRO A 67 4.06 10.67 1.31
C PRO A 67 3.74 9.82 0.08
N GLY A 68 2.52 9.30 0.00
CA GLY A 68 2.08 8.50 -1.13
C GLY A 68 0.71 8.92 -1.65
N ALA A 69 0.14 8.07 -2.50
CA ALA A 69 -1.18 8.25 -3.09
C ALA A 69 -1.80 6.88 -3.41
N GLU A 70 -3.08 6.69 -3.10
CA GLU A 70 -3.88 5.61 -3.67
C GLU A 70 -4.79 6.16 -4.75
N ILE A 71 -4.60 5.71 -5.98
CA ILE A 71 -5.52 6.04 -7.07
C ILE A 71 -6.75 5.13 -6.94
N THR A 72 -7.91 5.73 -6.68
CA THR A 72 -9.12 5.01 -6.24
C THR A 72 -10.29 5.23 -7.20
N HIS A 73 -10.95 4.15 -7.62
CA HIS A 73 -12.18 4.17 -8.46
C HIS A 73 -12.12 4.96 -9.78
N VAL A 74 -10.93 5.29 -10.30
CA VAL A 74 -10.80 5.95 -11.61
C VAL A 74 -10.96 4.96 -12.76
N HIS A 75 -11.37 5.44 -13.92
CA HIS A 75 -11.41 4.61 -15.14
C HIS A 75 -9.99 4.09 -15.48
N PRO A 76 -9.82 2.82 -15.92
CA PRO A 76 -8.49 2.24 -16.16
C PRO A 76 -7.57 3.07 -17.07
N GLU A 77 -8.12 3.74 -18.09
CA GLU A 77 -7.36 4.61 -19.00
C GLU A 77 -6.76 5.86 -18.34
N LEU A 78 -7.30 6.28 -17.19
CA LEU A 78 -6.83 7.45 -16.45
C LEU A 78 -5.73 7.11 -15.44
N ILE A 79 -5.53 5.83 -15.11
CA ILE A 79 -4.56 5.41 -14.08
C ILE A 79 -3.15 5.85 -14.44
N GLY A 80 -2.65 5.53 -15.64
CA GLY A 80 -1.29 5.90 -16.07
C GLY A 80 -0.99 7.41 -15.98
N PRO A 81 -1.84 8.28 -16.57
CA PRO A 81 -1.70 9.73 -16.43
C PRO A 81 -1.71 10.22 -14.97
N LEU A 82 -2.53 9.63 -14.09
CA LEU A 82 -2.60 10.02 -12.68
C LEU A 82 -1.40 9.52 -11.87
N VAL A 83 -0.86 8.34 -12.18
CA VAL A 83 0.41 7.85 -11.60
C VAL A 83 1.54 8.84 -11.90
N GLY A 84 1.65 9.29 -13.15
CA GLY A 84 2.65 10.29 -13.55
C GLY A 84 2.51 11.60 -12.77
N GLN A 85 1.29 12.14 -12.70
CA GLN A 85 0.99 13.36 -11.95
C GLN A 85 1.28 13.22 -10.46
N ALA A 86 0.94 12.08 -9.85
CA ALA A 86 1.21 11.83 -8.44
C ALA A 86 2.70 11.92 -8.12
N ARG A 87 3.54 11.30 -8.96
CA ARG A 87 5.00 11.35 -8.82
C ARG A 87 5.56 12.76 -9.03
N GLU A 88 5.05 13.50 -10.00
CA GLU A 88 5.44 14.91 -10.24
C GLU A 88 5.14 15.82 -9.03
N LEU A 89 4.04 15.55 -8.32
CA LEU A 89 3.64 16.28 -7.12
C LEU A 89 4.38 15.85 -5.85
N GLY A 90 5.19 14.79 -5.95
CA GLY A 90 6.09 14.33 -4.89
C GLY A 90 5.60 13.11 -4.11
N ALA A 91 4.64 12.34 -4.63
CA ALA A 91 4.35 11.03 -4.07
C ALA A 91 5.57 10.11 -4.28
N GLU A 92 6.11 9.61 -3.16
CA GLU A 92 7.25 8.69 -3.14
C GLU A 92 6.79 7.24 -3.39
N ILE A 93 5.55 6.91 -3.00
CA ILE A 93 4.88 5.64 -3.29
C ILE A 93 3.53 5.93 -3.94
N VAL A 94 3.23 5.24 -5.05
CA VAL A 94 1.93 5.29 -5.70
C VAL A 94 1.34 3.89 -5.73
N ILE A 95 0.14 3.76 -5.17
CA ILE A 95 -0.63 2.51 -5.14
C ILE A 95 -1.94 2.70 -5.91
N VAL A 96 -2.55 1.60 -6.33
CA VAL A 96 -3.88 1.62 -6.97
C VAL A 96 -4.80 0.69 -6.20
N HIS A 97 -6.01 1.18 -5.93
CA HIS A 97 -7.12 0.41 -5.40
C HIS A 97 -7.49 -0.71 -6.39
N GLY A 98 -7.12 -1.96 -6.10
CA GLY A 98 -7.35 -3.09 -7.00
C GLY A 98 -8.81 -3.54 -7.03
N GLU A 99 -9.12 -4.51 -7.90
CA GLU A 99 -10.49 -5.00 -8.18
C GLU A 99 -11.11 -5.85 -7.05
N THR A 100 -10.91 -5.44 -5.81
CA THR A 100 -11.40 -6.11 -4.61
C THR A 100 -12.83 -6.64 -4.75
N ILE A 101 -13.13 -7.77 -4.11
CA ILE A 101 -14.42 -8.48 -4.31
C ILE A 101 -15.60 -7.85 -3.55
N VAL A 102 -15.36 -6.77 -2.81
CA VAL A 102 -16.34 -6.15 -1.91
C VAL A 102 -16.83 -4.78 -2.39
N GLU A 103 -16.25 -4.26 -3.48
CA GLU A 103 -16.53 -2.91 -4.00
C GLU A 103 -16.65 -2.88 -5.54
N PRO A 104 -17.34 -1.89 -6.13
CA PRO A 104 -17.62 -1.85 -7.56
C PRO A 104 -16.47 -1.21 -8.36
N VAL A 105 -15.29 -1.84 -8.34
CA VAL A 105 -14.12 -1.38 -9.10
C VAL A 105 -14.25 -1.78 -10.58
N ALA A 106 -13.81 -0.92 -11.49
CA ALA A 106 -13.91 -1.18 -12.93
C ALA A 106 -13.01 -2.34 -13.36
N GLU A 107 -13.53 -3.25 -14.20
CA GLU A 107 -12.73 -4.32 -14.81
C GLU A 107 -11.59 -3.75 -15.65
N GLY A 108 -10.41 -4.35 -15.55
CA GLY A 108 -9.17 -3.90 -16.16
C GLY A 108 -8.32 -2.99 -15.27
N THR A 109 -8.81 -2.63 -14.08
CA THR A 109 -8.06 -1.77 -13.13
C THR A 109 -6.75 -2.42 -12.71
N ASN A 110 -6.78 -3.70 -12.36
CA ASN A 110 -5.57 -4.46 -11.98
C ASN A 110 -4.51 -4.42 -13.09
N ARG A 111 -4.90 -4.73 -14.33
CA ARG A 111 -4.02 -4.71 -15.50
C ARG A 111 -3.46 -3.31 -15.76
N ALA A 112 -4.30 -2.28 -15.72
CA ALA A 112 -3.90 -0.90 -15.98
C ALA A 112 -2.94 -0.37 -14.92
N ALA A 113 -3.16 -0.71 -13.64
CA ALA A 113 -2.23 -0.40 -12.56
C ALA A 113 -0.85 -1.00 -12.81
N ILE A 114 -0.80 -2.30 -13.12
CA ILE A 114 0.46 -3.00 -13.39
C ILE A 114 1.20 -2.42 -14.60
N LEU A 115 0.47 -2.12 -15.69
CA LEU A 115 1.05 -1.49 -16.89
C LEU A 115 1.52 -0.05 -16.66
N SER A 116 1.02 0.61 -15.61
CA SER A 116 1.39 1.97 -15.22
C SER A 116 2.57 2.02 -14.23
N ASP A 117 3.20 0.87 -13.96
CA ASP A 117 4.37 0.74 -13.08
C ASP A 117 4.14 1.38 -11.68
N VAL A 118 2.97 1.09 -11.11
CA VAL A 118 2.65 1.42 -9.71
C VAL A 118 3.56 0.63 -8.76
N ASP A 119 3.72 1.13 -7.53
CA ASP A 119 4.58 0.50 -6.54
C ASP A 119 3.88 -0.73 -5.93
N ILE A 120 2.58 -0.60 -5.62
CA ILE A 120 1.75 -1.67 -5.05
C ILE A 120 0.39 -1.67 -5.76
N LEU A 121 -0.08 -2.86 -6.13
CA LEU A 121 -1.49 -3.10 -6.45
C LEU A 121 -2.21 -3.55 -5.17
N ALA A 122 -3.03 -2.66 -4.60
CA ALA A 122 -3.73 -2.89 -3.33
C ALA A 122 -4.88 -3.89 -3.51
N HIS A 123 -5.10 -4.74 -2.50
CA HIS A 123 -6.15 -5.76 -2.42
C HIS A 123 -6.79 -6.17 -3.76
N PRO A 124 -6.04 -6.87 -4.64
CA PRO A 124 -6.41 -7.04 -6.05
C PRO A 124 -7.58 -8.00 -6.32
N GLY A 125 -8.25 -8.49 -5.28
CA GLY A 125 -9.39 -9.39 -5.41
C GLY A 125 -9.02 -10.73 -6.07
N LEU A 126 -9.77 -11.12 -7.09
CA LEU A 126 -9.57 -12.36 -7.86
C LEU A 126 -8.72 -12.10 -9.11
N ILE A 127 -7.53 -11.53 -8.89
CA ILE A 127 -6.55 -11.21 -9.94
C ILE A 127 -6.22 -12.40 -10.84
N THR A 128 -6.06 -12.16 -12.14
CA THR A 128 -5.77 -13.22 -13.11
C THR A 128 -4.33 -13.73 -13.02
N VAL A 129 -4.09 -14.93 -13.53
CA VAL A 129 -2.73 -15.51 -13.61
C VAL A 129 -1.84 -14.65 -14.51
N GLU A 130 -2.40 -14.12 -15.60
CA GLU A 130 -1.71 -13.25 -16.53
C GLU A 130 -1.26 -11.95 -15.86
N ASP A 131 -2.12 -11.35 -15.03
CA ASP A 131 -1.78 -10.14 -14.27
C ASP A 131 -0.71 -10.41 -13.22
N ILE A 132 -0.78 -11.52 -12.48
CA ILE A 132 0.25 -11.86 -11.49
C ILE A 132 1.62 -12.04 -12.14
N LYS A 133 1.69 -12.75 -13.27
CA LYS A 133 2.96 -12.90 -14.02
C LYS A 133 3.49 -11.54 -14.46
N MET A 134 2.61 -10.69 -14.96
CA MET A 134 3.00 -9.34 -15.38
C MET A 134 3.47 -8.48 -14.21
N ALA A 135 2.83 -8.58 -13.04
CA ALA A 135 3.27 -7.89 -11.83
C ALA A 135 4.68 -8.34 -11.41
N ALA A 136 4.96 -9.66 -11.46
CA ALA A 136 6.28 -10.21 -11.20
C ALA A 136 7.34 -9.68 -12.20
N GLU A 137 7.02 -9.67 -13.49
CA GLU A 137 7.91 -9.18 -14.55
C GLU A 137 8.23 -7.68 -14.43
N ARG A 138 7.22 -6.87 -14.05
CA ARG A 138 7.36 -5.42 -13.90
C ARG A 138 7.86 -4.97 -12.53
N GLY A 139 7.93 -5.89 -11.57
CA GLY A 139 8.31 -5.58 -10.19
C GLY A 139 7.27 -4.74 -9.46
N VAL A 140 5.99 -4.94 -9.78
CA VAL A 140 4.85 -4.39 -9.05
C VAL A 140 4.52 -5.34 -7.90
N TYR A 141 4.44 -4.81 -6.68
CA TYR A 141 4.15 -5.62 -5.50
C TYR A 141 2.63 -5.84 -5.39
N LEU A 142 2.22 -7.02 -4.91
CA LEU A 142 0.82 -7.33 -4.65
C LEU A 142 0.54 -7.28 -3.16
N GLU A 143 -0.57 -6.68 -2.79
CA GLU A 143 -0.95 -6.56 -1.38
C GLU A 143 -1.67 -7.81 -0.85
N ILE A 144 -1.26 -8.22 0.33
CA ILE A 144 -2.07 -8.98 1.29
C ILE A 144 -2.66 -7.95 2.24
N SER A 145 -3.99 -7.82 2.26
CA SER A 145 -4.65 -6.79 3.06
C SER A 145 -5.14 -7.36 4.39
N ALA A 146 -4.92 -6.64 5.49
CA ALA A 146 -5.54 -6.96 6.77
C ALA A 146 -6.95 -6.33 6.93
N ARG A 147 -7.37 -5.48 5.98
CA ARG A 147 -8.66 -4.80 6.02
C ARG A 147 -9.81 -5.78 5.88
N HIS A 148 -10.86 -5.51 6.64
CA HIS A 148 -12.10 -6.30 6.57
C HIS A 148 -12.68 -6.30 5.15
N GLY A 149 -13.10 -7.46 4.67
CA GLY A 149 -13.61 -7.63 3.30
C GLY A 149 -12.49 -7.84 2.29
N HIS A 150 -11.52 -6.93 2.20
CA HIS A 150 -10.39 -7.03 1.27
C HIS A 150 -9.50 -8.26 1.54
N CYS A 151 -9.42 -8.71 2.79
CA CYS A 151 -8.63 -9.87 3.19
C CYS A 151 -9.17 -11.22 2.68
N PHE A 152 -10.38 -11.28 2.13
CA PHE A 152 -11.03 -12.55 1.74
C PHE A 152 -10.28 -13.33 0.66
N THR A 153 -9.52 -12.65 -0.22
CA THR A 153 -8.76 -13.31 -1.29
C THR A 153 -7.27 -13.49 -0.98
N ASN A 154 -6.81 -13.17 0.23
CA ASN A 154 -5.39 -13.22 0.60
C ASN A 154 -4.73 -14.58 0.30
N GLY A 155 -5.37 -15.69 0.65
CA GLY A 155 -4.84 -17.03 0.36
C GLY A 155 -4.76 -17.35 -1.14
N TYR A 156 -5.68 -16.82 -1.94
CA TYR A 156 -5.67 -16.96 -3.39
C TYR A 156 -4.49 -16.19 -4.00
N ILE A 157 -4.34 -14.92 -3.63
CA ILE A 157 -3.24 -14.05 -4.07
C ILE A 157 -1.91 -14.66 -3.65
N ALA A 158 -1.76 -15.06 -2.39
CA ALA A 158 -0.53 -15.62 -1.85
C ALA A 158 -0.08 -16.90 -2.59
N ARG A 159 -1.00 -17.82 -2.84
CA ARG A 159 -0.71 -19.06 -3.57
C ARG A 159 -0.19 -18.75 -4.97
N LEU A 160 -0.87 -17.89 -5.72
CA LEU A 160 -0.48 -17.56 -7.09
C LEU A 160 0.81 -16.73 -7.14
N ALA A 161 0.98 -15.77 -6.23
CA ALA A 161 2.20 -14.98 -6.14
C ALA A 161 3.42 -15.87 -5.87
N LYS A 162 3.30 -16.86 -4.98
CA LYS A 162 4.34 -17.88 -4.76
C LYS A 162 4.62 -18.72 -6.00
N GLU A 163 3.57 -19.12 -6.72
CA GLU A 163 3.69 -19.94 -7.94
C GLU A 163 4.39 -19.19 -9.10
N PHE A 164 4.13 -17.90 -9.24
CA PHE A 164 4.60 -17.10 -10.37
C PHE A 164 5.68 -16.06 -10.02
N GLY A 165 6.15 -16.03 -8.77
CA GLY A 165 7.27 -15.19 -8.34
C GLY A 165 6.93 -13.71 -8.12
N ALA A 166 5.65 -13.36 -7.93
CA ALA A 166 5.27 -12.00 -7.59
C ALA A 166 5.61 -11.70 -6.12
N LYS A 167 6.12 -10.50 -5.84
CA LYS A 167 6.43 -10.07 -4.47
C LYS A 167 5.17 -9.62 -3.74
N LEU A 168 5.09 -9.96 -2.46
CA LEU A 168 3.97 -9.63 -1.58
C LEU A 168 4.37 -8.61 -0.51
N VAL A 169 3.45 -7.70 -0.18
CA VAL A 169 3.51 -6.82 0.99
C VAL A 169 2.25 -7.00 1.83
N LEU A 170 2.35 -6.79 3.14
CA LEU A 170 1.21 -6.83 4.06
C LEU A 170 0.94 -5.41 4.56
N ASN A 171 -0.26 -4.91 4.31
CA ASN A 171 -0.69 -3.59 4.76
C ASN A 171 -2.04 -3.65 5.47
N SER A 172 -2.32 -2.62 6.28
CA SER A 172 -3.58 -2.53 7.03
C SER A 172 -4.72 -1.99 6.21
N ASP A 173 -4.43 -1.08 5.28
CA ASP A 173 -5.42 -0.19 4.66
C ASP A 173 -6.24 0.53 5.76
N ALA A 174 -5.48 1.09 6.72
CA ALA A 174 -6.07 1.66 7.93
C ALA A 174 -6.74 3.01 7.66
N HIS A 175 -8.05 3.06 7.94
CA HIS A 175 -8.84 4.27 7.92
C HIS A 175 -9.08 4.82 9.32
N SER A 176 -9.02 3.96 10.33
CA SER A 176 -9.38 4.30 11.70
C SER A 176 -8.38 3.71 12.71
N PRO A 177 -8.37 4.17 13.98
CA PRO A 177 -7.47 3.61 14.99
C PRO A 177 -7.56 2.09 15.19
N HIS A 178 -8.72 1.47 14.91
CA HIS A 178 -8.93 0.05 15.12
C HIS A 178 -8.38 -0.83 13.98
N ASP A 179 -8.02 -0.22 12.85
CA ASP A 179 -7.41 -0.90 11.71
C ASP A 179 -5.89 -1.07 11.88
N LEU A 180 -5.26 -0.31 12.79
CA LEU A 180 -3.82 -0.35 13.00
C LEU A 180 -3.37 -1.74 13.47
N MET A 181 -2.35 -2.29 12.81
CA MET A 181 -1.89 -3.65 13.07
C MET A 181 -0.78 -3.68 14.12
N THR A 182 -0.99 -4.40 15.21
CA THR A 182 0.15 -4.85 16.03
C THR A 182 0.98 -5.88 15.24
N ARG A 183 2.27 -6.02 15.58
CA ARG A 183 3.10 -7.09 14.98
C ARG A 183 2.49 -8.48 15.17
N GLN A 184 1.88 -8.73 16.34
CA GLN A 184 1.23 -10.00 16.63
C GLN A 184 0.05 -10.25 15.68
N PHE A 185 -0.79 -9.25 15.44
CA PHE A 185 -1.92 -9.38 14.52
C PHE A 185 -1.44 -9.56 13.07
N ALA A 186 -0.43 -8.79 12.64
CA ALA A 186 0.19 -8.95 11.33
C ALA A 186 0.74 -10.38 11.12
N GLN A 187 1.33 -10.99 12.14
CA GLN A 187 1.78 -12.39 12.09
C GLN A 187 0.62 -13.37 11.88
N MET A 188 -0.54 -13.12 12.52
CA MET A 188 -1.73 -13.94 12.33
C MET A 188 -2.29 -13.82 10.91
N VAL A 189 -2.36 -12.60 10.37
CA VAL A 189 -2.80 -12.36 8.98
C VAL A 189 -1.85 -13.03 7.99
N ALA A 190 -0.54 -12.84 8.16
CA ALA A 190 0.47 -13.47 7.33
C ALA A 190 0.40 -15.01 7.39
N HIS A 191 0.20 -15.59 8.57
CA HIS A 191 0.02 -17.04 8.72
C HIS A 191 -1.22 -17.55 7.98
N GLY A 192 -2.31 -16.77 7.99
CA GLY A 192 -3.55 -17.08 7.27
C GLY A 192 -3.42 -17.19 5.75
N THR A 193 -2.32 -16.69 5.17
CA THR A 193 -2.03 -16.85 3.73
C THR A 193 -1.61 -18.27 3.33
N GLY A 194 -1.18 -19.10 4.29
CA GLY A 194 -0.67 -20.44 4.03
C GLY A 194 0.78 -20.48 3.51
N LEU A 195 1.51 -19.36 3.53
CA LEU A 195 2.90 -19.30 3.04
C LEU A 195 3.94 -19.86 4.02
N GLY A 196 3.58 -20.05 5.30
CA GLY A 196 4.45 -20.58 6.35
C GLY A 196 4.77 -19.56 7.44
N GLU A 197 5.59 -19.96 8.42
CA GLU A 197 5.90 -19.14 9.61
C GLU A 197 6.68 -17.85 9.28
N ASN A 198 7.51 -17.90 8.24
CA ASN A 198 8.34 -16.76 7.81
C ASN A 198 7.61 -15.75 6.92
N ALA A 199 6.33 -15.96 6.60
CA ALA A 199 5.59 -15.14 5.63
C ALA A 199 5.61 -13.65 5.99
N LEU A 200 5.47 -13.31 7.28
CA LEU A 200 5.53 -11.91 7.72
C LEU A 200 6.92 -11.30 7.46
N GLU A 201 8.00 -12.01 7.78
CA GLU A 201 9.35 -11.49 7.60
C GLU A 201 9.71 -11.31 6.12
N GLU A 202 9.24 -12.21 5.26
CA GLU A 202 9.37 -12.07 3.81
C GLU A 202 8.65 -10.82 3.29
N MET A 203 7.39 -10.60 3.71
CA MET A 203 6.60 -9.41 3.32
C MET A 203 7.20 -8.11 3.86
N LEU A 204 7.75 -8.12 5.08
CA LEU A 204 8.45 -6.97 5.64
C LEU A 204 9.81 -6.73 4.95
N GLY A 205 10.51 -7.79 4.54
CA GLY A 205 11.70 -7.69 3.69
C GLY A 205 11.37 -7.03 2.35
N ASN A 206 10.31 -7.50 1.69
CA ASN A 206 9.77 -6.92 0.47
C ASN A 206 9.41 -5.44 0.63
N SER A 207 8.80 -5.07 1.76
CA SER A 207 8.46 -3.68 2.07
C SER A 207 9.72 -2.81 2.22
N ARG A 208 10.77 -3.30 2.89
CA ARG A 208 12.06 -2.60 3.00
C ARG A 208 12.77 -2.43 1.65
N ASP A 209 12.72 -3.46 0.80
CA ASP A 209 13.23 -3.39 -0.58
C ASP A 209 12.52 -2.30 -1.38
N LEU A 210 11.18 -2.27 -1.30
CA LEU A 210 10.36 -1.30 -2.01
C LEU A 210 10.67 0.12 -1.55
N ILE A 211 10.73 0.36 -0.24
CA ILE A 211 11.09 1.67 0.32
C ILE A 211 12.49 2.09 -0.17
N SER A 212 13.47 1.17 -0.13
CA SER A 212 14.83 1.47 -0.60
C SER A 212 14.87 1.87 -2.07
N LYS A 213 14.03 1.26 -2.91
CA LYS A 213 13.85 1.61 -4.32
C LYS A 213 13.20 2.99 -4.49
N CYS A 214 12.16 3.31 -3.72
CA CYS A 214 11.39 4.54 -3.86
C CYS A 214 12.11 5.79 -3.33
N ILE A 215 12.79 5.68 -2.19
CA ILE A 215 13.33 6.86 -1.47
C ILE A 215 14.85 6.82 -1.28
N GLY A 216 15.53 5.76 -1.76
CA GLY A 216 16.99 5.66 -1.72
C GLY A 216 17.59 5.45 -0.31
N ILE A 217 16.78 5.03 0.67
CA ILE A 217 17.20 4.86 2.07
C ILE A 217 16.84 3.45 2.54
N SER A 218 17.77 2.80 3.24
CA SER A 218 17.50 1.55 3.95
C SER A 218 16.87 1.82 5.31
N ILE A 219 15.76 1.17 5.62
CA ILE A 219 15.14 1.21 6.94
C ILE A 219 15.73 0.09 7.81
N PRO A 220 16.21 0.38 9.04
CA PRO A 220 16.75 -0.63 9.94
C PRO A 220 15.74 -1.73 10.28
N LEU A 221 16.28 -2.89 10.70
CA LEU A 221 15.51 -4.09 11.03
C LEU A 221 14.54 -3.87 12.19
#